data_AF-A0A7S4FLI1-F1
#
_entry.id   AF-A0A7S4FLI1-F1
#
_cell.length_a   1.000
_cell.length_b   1.000
_cell.length_c   1.000
_cell.angle_alpha   90.00
_cell.angle_beta   90.00
_cell.angle_gamma   90.00
#
_symmetry.space_group_name_H-M   'P 1'
#
loop_
_entity.id
_entity.type
_entity.pdbx_description
1 polymer ?
#
loop_
_entity_poly.entity_id
_entity_poly.type
_entity_poly.pdbx_seq_one_letter_code
_entity_poly.pdbx_strand_id
1 'polypeptide(L)'
;WAVAQHGIYHQNLTVVPIYDTFGEEAVKYIIEHAELSVVVVSKANLSALAHTVEGMDVVKMIVLFDFPEGKDAPPFTRLLSVPEIMSHGEKVMHDASAPEVRPEG
;
A
#
# COMPACT_ATOMS: atom_id res chain seq x y z
N TRP A 1 -6.66 7.72 -0.85
CA TRP A 1 -6.84 6.90 -2.06
C TRP A 1 -6.19 7.51 -3.31
N ALA A 2 -6.63 8.65 -3.85
CA ALA A 2 -6.07 9.22 -5.09
C ALA A 2 -4.54 9.42 -5.05
N VAL A 3 -4.01 9.99 -3.97
CA VAL A 3 -2.56 10.18 -3.79
C VAL A 3 -1.79 8.84 -3.84
N ALA A 4 -2.30 7.82 -3.15
CA ALA A 4 -1.67 6.49 -3.15
C ALA A 4 -1.67 5.88 -4.57
N GLN A 5 -2.79 5.99 -5.29
CA GLN A 5 -2.91 5.51 -6.67
C GLN A 5 -1.91 6.23 -7.61
N HIS A 6 -1.80 7.55 -7.52
CA HIS A 6 -0.80 8.29 -8.31
C HIS A 6 0.64 7.88 -7.97
N GLY A 7 0.95 7.65 -6.68
CA GLY A 7 2.26 7.13 -6.26
C GLY A 7 2.57 5.76 -6.85
N ILE A 8 1.57 4.85 -6.86
CA ILE A 8 1.69 3.52 -7.47
C ILE A 8 1.95 3.63 -8.97
N TYR A 9 1.19 4.46 -9.70
CA TYR A 9 1.38 4.65 -11.14
C TYR A 9 2.73 5.25 -11.48
N HIS A 10 3.23 6.19 -10.67
CA HIS A 10 4.56 6.76 -10.87
C HIS A 10 5.68 5.72 -10.73
N GLN A 11 5.46 4.66 -9.94
CA GLN A 11 6.39 3.54 -9.79
C GLN A 11 6.17 2.42 -10.82
N ASN A 12 5.32 2.64 -11.83
CA ASN A 12 4.93 1.64 -12.84
C ASN A 12 4.37 0.35 -12.20
N LEU A 13 3.62 0.50 -11.11
CA LEU A 13 2.97 -0.59 -10.38
C LEU A 13 1.47 -0.67 -10.69
N THR A 14 0.88 -1.84 -10.46
CA THR A 14 -0.55 -2.10 -10.67
C THR A 14 -1.34 -1.95 -9.37
N VAL A 15 -2.49 -1.27 -9.44
CA VAL A 15 -3.42 -1.17 -8.31
C VAL A 15 -4.41 -2.33 -8.35
N VAL A 16 -4.52 -3.08 -7.25
CA VAL A 16 -5.58 -4.07 -7.03
C VAL A 16 -6.50 -3.57 -5.92
N PRO A 17 -7.76 -3.16 -6.22
CA PRO A 17 -8.68 -2.72 -5.19
C PRO A 17 -9.20 -3.93 -4.38
N ILE A 18 -9.13 -3.82 -3.06
CA ILE A 18 -9.72 -4.77 -2.12
C ILE A 18 -10.87 -4.06 -1.40
N TYR A 19 -12.06 -4.67 -1.42
CA TYR A 19 -13.25 -4.10 -0.78
C TYR A 19 -13.41 -4.66 0.64
N ASP A 20 -13.90 -3.83 1.54
CA ASP A 20 -14.20 -4.15 2.94
C ASP A 20 -15.37 -5.13 3.11
N THR A 21 -16.19 -5.30 2.07
CA THR A 21 -17.27 -6.28 2.03
C THR A 21 -16.79 -7.72 1.81
N PHE A 22 -15.52 -7.92 1.49
CA PHE A 22 -14.94 -9.25 1.32
C PHE A 22 -14.60 -9.89 2.66
N GLY A 23 -14.90 -11.19 2.78
CA GLY A 23 -14.45 -11.98 3.92
C GLY A 23 -12.94 -12.23 3.89
N GLU A 24 -12.39 -12.59 5.05
CA GLU A 24 -10.96 -12.84 5.26
C GLU A 24 -10.34 -13.76 4.20
N GLU A 25 -10.97 -14.89 3.90
CA GLU A 25 -10.49 -15.86 2.90
C GLU A 25 -10.38 -15.25 1.49
N ALA A 26 -11.32 -14.37 1.12
CA ALA A 26 -11.30 -13.70 -0.18
C ALA A 26 -10.17 -12.67 -0.23
N VAL A 27 -9.95 -11.92 0.84
CA VAL A 27 -8.82 -10.97 0.96
C VAL A 27 -7.49 -11.71 0.86
N LYS A 28 -7.34 -12.82 1.59
CA LYS A 28 -6.16 -13.70 1.54
C LYS A 28 -5.88 -14.21 0.13
N TYR A 29 -6.90 -14.77 -0.53
CA TYR A 29 -6.78 -15.25 -1.89
C TYR A 29 -6.33 -14.15 -2.85
N ILE A 30 -6.91 -12.95 -2.77
CA ILE A 30 -6.53 -11.81 -3.62
C ILE A 30 -5.06 -11.44 -3.40
N ILE A 31 -4.62 -11.33 -2.15
CA ILE A 31 -3.26 -10.95 -1.80
C ILE A 31 -2.23 -11.95 -2.34
N GLU A 32 -2.47 -13.25 -2.15
CA GLU A 32 -1.57 -14.29 -2.64
C GLU A 32 -1.60 -14.42 -4.17
N HIS A 33 -2.80 -14.43 -4.77
CA HIS A 33 -2.96 -14.61 -6.22
C HIS A 33 -2.40 -13.44 -7.03
N ALA A 34 -2.53 -12.21 -6.53
CA ALA A 34 -1.99 -11.02 -7.16
C ALA A 34 -0.57 -10.65 -6.68
N GLU A 35 0.05 -11.51 -5.86
CA GLU A 35 1.39 -11.33 -5.29
C GLU A 35 1.61 -9.93 -4.66
N LEU A 36 0.63 -9.46 -3.89
CA LEU A 36 0.60 -8.09 -3.38
C LEU A 36 1.67 -7.85 -2.31
N SER A 37 2.79 -7.24 -2.70
CA SER A 37 3.88 -6.93 -1.76
C SER A 37 3.68 -5.69 -0.90
N VAL A 38 2.78 -4.79 -1.33
CA VAL A 38 2.44 -3.55 -0.63
C VAL A 38 0.93 -3.41 -0.57
N VAL A 39 0.38 -3.17 0.61
CA VAL A 39 -1.06 -2.96 0.81
C VAL A 39 -1.30 -1.59 1.45
N VAL A 40 -2.17 -0.79 0.84
CA VAL A 40 -2.61 0.50 1.39
C VAL A 40 -3.97 0.32 2.05
N VAL A 41 -4.09 0.70 3.32
CA VAL A 41 -5.29 0.43 4.14
C VAL A 41 -5.73 1.66 4.94
N SER A 42 -7.01 1.76 5.26
CA SER A 42 -7.55 2.72 6.23
C SER A 42 -7.42 2.21 7.67
N LYS A 43 -7.53 3.10 8.66
CA LYS A 43 -7.48 2.75 10.09
C LYS A 43 -8.57 1.75 10.46
N ALA A 44 -9.76 1.91 9.89
CA ALA A 44 -10.92 1.04 10.17
C ALA A 44 -10.65 -0.44 9.82
N ASN A 45 -9.84 -0.68 8.79
CA ASN A 45 -9.60 -2.04 8.27
C ASN A 45 -8.22 -2.59 8.64
N LEU A 46 -7.37 -1.82 9.33
CA LEU A 46 -6.00 -2.21 9.66
C LEU A 46 -5.95 -3.48 10.52
N SER A 47 -6.79 -3.57 11.54
CA SER A 47 -6.80 -4.73 12.46
C SER A 47 -7.20 -6.02 11.74
N ALA A 48 -8.26 -5.96 10.92
CA ALA A 48 -8.70 -7.09 10.12
C ALA A 48 -7.60 -7.52 9.12
N LEU A 49 -7.01 -6.56 8.39
CA LEU A 49 -5.92 -6.84 7.46
C LEU A 49 -4.71 -7.45 8.18
N ALA A 50 -4.32 -6.92 9.33
CA ALA A 50 -3.18 -7.42 10.11
C ALA A 50 -3.35 -8.88 10.52
N HIS A 51 -4.57 -9.27 10.90
CA HIS A 51 -4.90 -10.67 11.16
C HIS A 51 -4.82 -11.52 9.89
N THR A 52 -5.41 -11.05 8.79
CA THR A 52 -5.41 -11.77 7.51
C THR A 52 -4.02 -12.02 6.94
N VAL A 53 -3.10 -11.07 7.11
CA VAL A 53 -1.73 -11.17 6.57
C VAL A 53 -0.74 -11.82 7.52
N GLU A 54 -1.17 -12.22 8.72
CA GLU A 54 -0.31 -12.87 9.70
C GLU A 54 0.25 -14.18 9.12
N GLY A 55 1.58 -14.29 9.04
CA GLY A 55 2.26 -15.46 8.46
C GLY A 55 2.35 -15.47 6.93
N MET A 56 1.94 -14.41 6.24
CA MET A 56 2.13 -14.25 4.80
C MET A 56 3.49 -13.64 4.46
N ASP A 57 4.30 -14.33 3.65
CA ASP A 57 5.60 -13.80 3.18
C ASP A 57 5.48 -12.80 2.02
N VAL A 58 4.33 -12.80 1.32
CA VAL A 58 4.11 -11.95 0.15
C VAL A 58 4.02 -10.47 0.55
N VAL A 59 3.34 -10.16 1.66
CA VAL A 59 3.12 -8.79 2.13
C VAL A 59 4.36 -8.29 2.88
N LYS A 60 5.06 -7.33 2.29
CA LYS A 60 6.30 -6.76 2.85
C LYS A 60 6.08 -5.40 3.51
N MET A 61 4.99 -4.72 3.16
CA MET A 61 4.69 -3.38 3.64
C MET A 61 3.19 -3.13 3.70
N ILE A 62 2.73 -2.61 4.83
CA ILE A 62 1.39 -2.04 4.99
C ILE A 62 1.54 -0.53 5.15
N VAL A 63 0.86 0.22 4.31
CA VAL A 63 0.79 1.68 4.34
C VAL A 63 -0.56 2.09 4.89
N LEU A 64 -0.57 2.70 6.07
CA LEU A 64 -1.78 3.31 6.62
C LEU A 64 -2.01 4.66 5.95
N PHE A 65 -3.15 4.83 5.27
CA PHE A 65 -3.48 6.09 4.60
C PHE A 65 -4.06 7.15 5.56
N ASP A 66 -4.54 6.72 6.73
CA ASP A 66 -5.09 7.60 7.77
C ASP A 66 -4.02 8.01 8.79
N PHE A 67 -4.26 9.08 9.55
CA PHE A 67 -3.38 9.44 10.67
C PHE A 67 -3.49 8.39 11.78
N PRO A 68 -2.38 7.75 12.20
CA PRO A 68 -2.42 6.86 13.34
C PRO A 68 -2.63 7.68 14.61
N GLU A 69 -3.83 7.64 15.18
CA GLU A 69 -3.98 7.96 16.60
C GLU A 69 -3.62 6.68 17.38
N GLY A 70 -2.38 6.59 17.86
CA GLY A 70 -1.90 5.47 18.70
C GLY A 70 -0.89 4.52 18.03
N LYS A 71 -0.42 3.53 18.80
CA LYS A 71 0.67 2.59 18.47
C LYS A 71 0.19 1.24 17.89
N ASP A 72 -1.03 1.16 17.37
CA ASP A 72 -1.66 -0.12 16.96
C ASP A 72 -1.23 -0.60 15.56
N ALA A 73 0.04 -0.44 15.21
CA ALA A 73 0.61 -1.01 14.00
C ALA A 73 1.28 -2.36 14.28
N PRO A 74 1.10 -3.37 13.41
CA PRO A 74 1.86 -4.61 13.52
C PRO A 74 3.37 -4.34 13.47
N PRO A 75 4.21 -5.12 14.18
CA PRO A 75 5.64 -4.85 14.32
C PRO A 75 6.41 -4.75 12.98
N PHE A 76 5.91 -5.40 11.93
CA PHE A 76 6.52 -5.44 10.60
C PHE A 76 6.05 -4.30 9.68
N THR A 77 5.24 -3.36 10.17
CA THR A 77 4.67 -2.30 9.34
C THR A 77 5.39 -0.98 9.55
N ARG A 78 5.64 -0.26 8.44
CA ARG A 78 6.17 1.09 8.48
C ARG A 78 5.00 2.08 8.44
N LEU A 79 4.62 2.61 9.60
CA LEU A 79 3.68 3.71 9.68
C LEU A 79 4.35 5.02 9.23
N LEU A 80 3.72 5.73 8.29
CA LEU A 80 4.16 7.05 7.86
C LEU A 80 2.94 7.96 7.76
N SER A 81 3.01 9.14 8.37
CA SER A 81 2.06 10.23 8.15
C SER A 81 2.33 10.91 6.80
N VAL A 82 1.33 11.62 6.26
CA VAL A 82 1.50 12.39 5.02
C VAL A 82 2.68 13.37 5.09
N PRO A 83 2.89 14.16 6.16
CA PRO A 83 4.08 15.02 6.28
C PRO A 83 5.40 14.24 6.25
N GLU A 84 5.47 13.07 6.90
CA GLU A 84 6.67 12.23 6.89
C GLU A 84 6.95 11.67 5.49
N ILE A 85 5.91 11.23 4.77
CA ILE A 85 6.01 10.79 3.37
C ILE A 85 6.54 11.93 2.49
N MET A 86 5.97 13.13 2.63
CA MET A 86 6.38 14.30 1.84
C MET A 86 7.83 14.69 2.13
N SER A 87 8.24 14.74 3.41
CA SER A 87 9.62 15.02 3.78
C SER A 87 10.61 13.94 3.32
N HIS A 88 10.19 12.68 3.27
CA HIS A 88 10.98 11.61 2.66
C HIS A 88 11.12 11.82 1.15
N GLY A 89 10.03 12.20 0.48
CA GLY A 89 10.01 12.51 -0.96
C GLY A 89 10.89 13.70 -1.33
N GLU A 90 10.96 14.75 -0.50
CA GLU A 90 11.86 15.89 -0.72
C GLU A 90 13.34 15.50 -0.75
N LYS A 91 13.72 14.51 0.05
CA LYS A 91 15.11 14.02 0.16
C LYS A 91 15.46 13.03 -0.95
N VAL A 92 14.46 12.49 -1.64
CA VAL A 92 14.59 11.54 -2.72
C VAL A 92 13.78 12.08 -3.89
N MET A 93 14.29 13.16 -4.50
CA MET A 93 13.67 13.72 -5.71
C MET A 93 13.72 12.66 -6.81
N HIS A 94 12.55 12.13 -7.14
CA HIS A 94 12.34 11.38 -8.37
C HIS A 94 12.03 12.36 -9.49
N ASP A 95 12.55 12.07 -10.67
CA ASP A 95 12.21 12.82 -11.87
C ASP A 95 10.68 12.75 -12.08
N ALA A 96 10.02 13.89 -12.00
CA ALA A 96 8.57 14.01 -12.18
C ALA A 96 8.17 14.01 -13.67
N SER A 97 9.13 13.78 -14.58
CA SER A 97 8.84 13.57 -15.99
C SER A 97 7.90 12.37 -16.17
N ALA A 98 7.01 12.47 -17.16
CA ALA A 98 6.17 11.34 -17.53
C ALA A 98 7.08 10.18 -17.97
N PRO A 99 6.79 8.92 -17.58
CA PRO A 99 7.55 7.79 -18.06
C PRO A 99 7.55 7.77 -19.59
N GLU A 100 8.72 7.58 -20.20
CA GLU A 100 8.83 7.47 -21.66
C GLU A 100 7.89 6.37 -22.15
N VAL A 101 6.92 6.76 -22.98
CA VAL A 101 6.02 5.82 -23.63
C VAL A 101 6.88 4.94 -24.52
N ARG A 102 7.02 3.65 -24.18
CA ARG A 102 7.70 2.71 -25.08
C ARG A 102 6.91 2.68 -26.39
N PRO A 103 7.55 2.92 -27.55
CA PRO A 103 6.85 2.83 -28.81
C PRO A 103 6.30 1.42 -28.97
N GLU A 104 5.01 1.33 -29.22
CA GLU A 104 4.32 0.06 -29.48
C GLU A 104 4.94 -0.57 -30.73
N GLY A 105 5.48 -1.78 -30.55
CA GLY A 105 6.08 -2.59 -31.62
C GLY A 105 5.06 -3.52 -32.25
#